data_AF-A0A0F9TL36-F1
#
_entry.id   AF-A0A0F9TL36-F1
#
_cell.length_a   1.000
_cell.length_b   1.000
_cell.length_c   1.000
_cell.angle_alpha   90.00
_cell.angle_beta   90.00
_cell.angle_gamma   90.00
#
_symmetry.space_group_name_H-M   'P 1'
#
loop_
_entity.id
_entity.type
_entity.pdbx_description
1 polymer ?
#
loop_
_entity_poly.entity_id
_entity_poly.type
_entity_poly.pdbx_seq_one_letter_code
_entity_poly.pdbx_strand_id
1 'polypeptide(L)'
;MLEAGRLQEVIYQDTGCEESETCLKCPLPACIHDVTKQQQEQAKLDAERANAVLLAEQTMTRLEAIRKVAKDYGVTVRTIRRILARS
;
A
#
# COMPACT_ATOMS: atom_id res chain seq x y z
N MET A 1 28.19 9.65 -40.40
CA MET A 1 27.02 10.47 -40.05
C MET A 1 26.42 9.87 -38.79
N LEU A 2 26.57 10.53 -37.65
CA LEU A 2 26.04 10.08 -36.37
C LEU A 2 24.56 10.47 -36.33
N GLU A 3 23.66 9.49 -36.30
CA GLU A 3 22.23 9.73 -36.10
C GLU A 3 22.03 10.22 -34.67
N ALA A 4 21.64 11.49 -34.53
CA ALA A 4 21.29 12.08 -33.25
C ALA A 4 20.07 11.35 -32.68
N GLY A 5 20.28 10.67 -31.55
CA GLY A 5 19.22 10.07 -30.76
C GLY A 5 18.18 11.13 -30.42
N ARG A 6 16.97 10.96 -30.97
CA ARG A 6 15.84 11.83 -30.71
C ARG A 6 15.38 11.61 -29.27
N LEU A 7 15.82 12.48 -28.36
CA LEU A 7 15.22 12.59 -27.04
C LEU A 7 13.77 13.04 -27.26
N GLN A 8 12.81 12.10 -27.18
CA GLN A 8 11.41 12.49 -27.07
C GLN A 8 11.24 13.17 -25.70
N GLU A 9 10.99 14.47 -25.71
CA GLU A 9 10.47 15.16 -24.54
C GLU A 9 9.12 14.54 -24.21
N VAL A 10 9.09 13.70 -23.17
CA VAL A 10 7.85 13.22 -22.59
C VAL A 10 7.24 14.41 -21.88
N ILE A 11 6.33 15.12 -22.56
CA ILE A 11 5.55 16.18 -21.93
C ILE A 11 4.62 15.49 -20.93
N TYR A 12 5.02 15.49 -19.66
CA TYR A 12 4.17 15.03 -18.58
C TYR A 12 3.00 16.01 -18.46
N GLN A 13 1.82 15.59 -18.91
CA GLN A 13 0.61 16.39 -18.78
C GLN A 13 0.22 16.40 -17.31
N ASP A 14 0.28 17.57 -16.69
CA ASP A 14 -0.23 17.77 -15.34
C ASP A 14 -1.75 17.73 -15.39
N THR A 15 -2.32 16.55 -15.17
CA THR A 15 -3.78 16.32 -15.18
C THR A 15 -4.42 16.52 -13.82
N GLY A 16 -3.64 16.59 -12.73
CA GLY A 16 -4.17 16.47 -11.38
C GLY A 16 -4.89 15.14 -11.12
N CYS A 17 -5.55 15.02 -9.96
CA CYS A 17 -6.41 13.92 -9.53
C CYS A 17 -7.41 14.40 -8.45
N GLU A 18 -8.18 13.49 -7.84
CA GLU A 18 -9.13 13.77 -6.76
C GLU A 18 -8.49 14.40 -5.51
N GLU A 19 -7.19 14.22 -5.30
CA GLU A 19 -6.45 14.76 -4.16
C GLU A 19 -5.88 16.17 -4.43
N SER A 20 -5.66 16.54 -5.70
CA SER A 20 -5.10 17.84 -6.07
C SER A 20 -5.29 18.16 -7.55
N GLU A 21 -5.66 19.40 -7.86
CA GLU A 21 -5.83 19.90 -9.22
C GLU A 21 -4.54 19.91 -10.05
N THR A 22 -3.36 19.84 -9.41
CA THR A 22 -2.05 19.79 -10.09
C THR A 22 -1.11 18.80 -9.41
N CYS A 23 -0.57 17.84 -10.15
CA CYS A 23 0.45 16.90 -9.72
C CYS A 23 1.68 17.62 -9.15
N LEU A 24 2.07 18.77 -9.72
CA LEU A 24 3.24 19.53 -9.26
C LEU A 24 3.08 20.22 -7.91
N LYS A 25 1.84 20.35 -7.40
CA LYS A 25 1.54 20.94 -6.09
C LYS A 25 0.73 20.01 -5.20
N CYS A 26 0.76 18.70 -5.50
CA CYS A 26 0.05 17.72 -4.71
C CYS A 26 0.59 17.72 -3.27
N PRO A 27 -0.27 17.81 -2.24
CA PRO A 27 0.17 17.81 -0.85
C PRO A 27 0.60 16.40 -0.37
N LEU A 28 0.33 15.37 -1.16
CA LEU A 28 0.66 14.00 -0.81
C LEU A 28 2.17 13.71 -0.98
N PRO A 29 2.78 12.94 -0.07
CA PRO A 29 4.19 12.57 -0.16
C PRO A 29 4.49 11.60 -1.32
N ALA A 30 3.46 10.95 -1.87
CA ALA A 30 3.54 10.07 -3.04
C ALA A 30 2.22 10.12 -3.81
N CYS A 31 2.28 9.96 -5.14
CA CYS A 31 1.09 9.94 -5.98
C CYS A 31 0.26 8.67 -5.75
N ILE A 32 -1.05 8.83 -5.57
CA ILE A 32 -2.01 7.73 -5.37
C ILE A 32 -2.14 6.83 -6.61
N HIS A 33 -1.76 7.33 -7.79
CA HIS A 33 -1.80 6.56 -9.04
C HIS A 33 -0.44 5.94 -9.41
N ASP A 34 0.66 6.39 -8.78
CA ASP A 34 1.99 5.81 -8.98
C ASP A 34 2.16 4.47 -8.26
N VAL A 35 1.31 4.20 -7.26
CA VAL A 35 1.20 2.86 -6.68
C VAL A 35 0.41 1.96 -7.63
N THR A 36 1.04 0.86 -8.03
CA THR A 36 0.39 -0.15 -8.87
C THR A 36 -0.88 -0.65 -8.19
N LYS A 37 -1.92 -1.02 -8.98
CA LYS A 37 -3.16 -1.61 -8.44
C LYS A 37 -2.90 -2.79 -7.49
N GLN A 38 -1.85 -3.57 -7.76
CA GLN A 38 -1.43 -4.67 -6.89
C GLN A 38 -0.92 -4.18 -5.52
N GLN A 39 -0.18 -3.08 -5.46
CA GLN A 39 0.28 -2.50 -4.20
C GLN A 39 -0.88 -1.92 -3.39
N GLN A 40 -1.85 -1.27 -4.05
CA GLN A 40 -3.06 -0.77 -3.38
C GLN A 40 -3.88 -1.91 -2.78
N GLU A 41 -4.13 -2.97 -3.56
CA GLU A 41 -4.85 -4.16 -3.09
C GLU A 41 -4.12 -4.83 -1.93
N GLN A 42 -2.79 -4.95 -2.02
CA GLN A 42 -1.99 -5.51 -0.92
C GLN A 42 -2.08 -4.67 0.35
N ALA A 43 -2.06 -3.34 0.24
CA ALA A 43 -2.21 -2.43 1.38
C ALA A 43 -3.59 -2.57 2.04
N LYS A 44 -4.65 -2.71 1.25
CA LYS A 44 -6.00 -2.94 1.74
C LYS A 44 -6.10 -4.27 2.50
N LEU A 45 -5.58 -5.36 1.93
CA LEU A 45 -5.55 -6.67 2.60
C LEU A 45 -4.74 -6.63 3.90
N ASP A 46 -3.64 -5.88 3.93
CA ASP A 46 -2.81 -5.73 5.12
C ASP A 46 -3.55 -4.93 6.22
N ALA A 47 -4.28 -3.88 5.86
CA ALA A 47 -5.14 -3.14 6.79
C ALA A 47 -6.28 -4.01 7.35
N GLU A 48 -6.93 -4.81 6.50
CA GLU A 48 -7.97 -5.77 6.93
C GLU A 48 -7.42 -6.79 7.94
N ARG A 49 -6.24 -7.35 7.67
CA ARG A 49 -5.56 -8.28 8.59
C ARG A 49 -5.19 -7.62 9.91
N ALA A 50 -4.68 -6.39 9.89
CA ALA A 50 -4.36 -5.64 11.10
C ALA A 50 -5.62 -5.41 11.96
N ASN A 51 -6.71 -4.99 11.34
CA ASN A 51 -8.00 -4.81 12.01
C ASN A 51 -8.55 -6.13 12.58
N ALA A 52 -8.41 -7.23 11.86
CA ALA A 52 -8.81 -8.55 12.38
C ALA A 52 -8.04 -8.94 13.64
N VAL A 53 -6.76 -8.58 13.76
CA VAL A 53 -5.98 -8.80 14.99
C VAL A 53 -6.53 -7.95 16.13
N LEU A 54 -6.78 -6.66 15.89
CA LEU A 54 -7.33 -5.75 16.90
C LEU A 54 -8.69 -6.22 17.42
N LEU A 55 -9.56 -6.73 16.54
CA LEU A 55 -10.85 -7.31 16.93
C LEU A 55 -10.66 -8.59 17.74
N ALA A 56 -9.75 -9.48 17.33
CA ALA A 56 -9.49 -10.71 18.07
C ALA A 56 -8.91 -10.44 19.47
N GLU A 57 -8.04 -9.43 19.61
CA GLU A 57 -7.46 -9.00 20.89
C GLU A 57 -8.50 -8.57 21.94
N GLN A 58 -9.73 -8.26 21.54
CA GLN A 58 -10.82 -7.98 22.48
C GLN A 58 -11.25 -9.20 23.31
N THR A 59 -10.93 -10.42 22.85
CA THR A 59 -11.42 -11.68 23.44
C THR A 59 -10.31 -12.68 23.78
N MET A 60 -9.08 -12.46 23.30
CA MET A 60 -7.94 -13.35 23.52
C MET A 60 -6.64 -12.56 23.62
N THR A 61 -5.55 -13.22 24.03
CA THR A 61 -4.25 -12.56 24.11
C THR A 61 -3.73 -12.15 22.74
N ARG A 62 -2.88 -11.12 22.67
CA ARG A 62 -2.23 -10.67 21.42
C ARG A 62 -1.54 -11.79 20.65
N LEU A 63 -0.88 -12.72 21.35
CA LEU A 63 -0.19 -13.83 20.69
C LEU A 63 -1.19 -14.81 20.05
N GLU A 64 -2.30 -15.08 20.72
CA GLU A 64 -3.36 -15.94 20.20
C GLU A 64 -4.09 -15.29 19.03
N ALA A 65 -4.40 -13.99 19.14
CA ALA A 65 -5.01 -13.20 18.07
C ALA A 65 -4.16 -13.24 16.80
N ILE A 66 -2.85 -12.99 16.91
CA ILE A 66 -1.92 -13.05 15.78
C ILE A 66 -1.89 -14.45 15.16
N ARG A 67 -1.84 -15.52 15.97
CA ARG A 67 -1.81 -16.90 15.46
C ARG A 67 -3.13 -17.28 14.78
N LYS A 68 -4.25 -16.87 15.35
CA LYS A 68 -5.59 -17.09 14.79
C LYS A 68 -5.72 -16.39 13.44
N VAL A 69 -5.43 -15.09 13.37
CA VAL A 69 -5.52 -14.31 12.12
C VAL A 69 -4.56 -14.86 11.07
N ALA A 70 -3.34 -15.25 11.45
CA ALA A 70 -2.42 -15.90 10.52
C ALA A 70 -3.02 -17.18 9.90
N LYS A 71 -3.65 -18.03 10.73
CA LYS A 71 -4.34 -19.24 10.27
C LYS A 71 -5.55 -18.92 9.38
N ASP A 72 -6.41 -18.01 9.80
CA ASP A 72 -7.65 -17.67 9.09
C ASP A 72 -7.38 -17.09 7.69
N TYR A 73 -6.31 -16.30 7.55
CA TYR A 73 -5.91 -15.71 6.27
C TYR A 73 -4.89 -16.56 5.47
N GLY A 74 -4.50 -17.74 5.97
CA GLY A 74 -3.55 -18.62 5.28
C GLY A 74 -2.14 -18.02 5.14
N VAL A 75 -1.73 -17.14 6.06
CA VAL A 75 -0.41 -16.48 6.05
C VAL A 75 0.43 -16.87 7.26
N THR A 76 1.72 -16.58 7.20
CA THR A 76 2.60 -16.85 8.35
C THR A 76 2.38 -15.84 9.49
N VAL A 77 2.66 -16.25 10.73
CA VAL A 77 2.72 -15.35 11.89
C VAL A 77 3.68 -14.18 11.66
N ARG A 78 4.80 -14.43 10.96
CA ARG A 78 5.76 -13.39 10.59
C ARG A 78 5.14 -12.32 9.67
N THR A 79 4.26 -12.72 8.75
CA THR A 79 3.54 -11.80 7.86
C THR A 79 2.67 -10.86 8.67
N ILE A 80 1.83 -11.39 9.58
CA ILE A 80 0.97 -10.58 10.43
C ILE A 80 1.78 -9.64 11.32
N ARG A 81 2.85 -10.14 11.96
CA ARG A 81 3.74 -9.29 12.78
C ARG A 81 4.37 -8.15 11.98
N ARG A 82 4.77 -8.41 10.73
CA ARG A 82 5.35 -7.40 9.84
C ARG A 82 4.32 -6.35 9.43
N ILE A 83 3.08 -6.76 9.18
CA ILE A 83 1.97 -5.84 8.90
C ILE A 83 1.74 -4.92 10.10
N LEU A 84 1.59 -5.49 11.30
CA LEU A 84 1.37 -4.75 12.54
C LEU A 84 2.52 -3.82 12.95
N ALA A 85 3.73 -4.02 12.40
CA ALA A 85 4.87 -3.15 12.63
C ALA A 85 4.97 -1.98 11.64
N ARG A 86 4.16 -2.00 10.57
CA ARG A 86 4.10 -0.96 9.52
C ARG A 86 2.87 -0.06 9.64
N SER A 87 1.82 -0.56 10.27
CA SER A 87 0.59 0.15 10.65
C SER A 87 0.79 0.98 11.91
#